data_AF-A0A2S9FWI6-F1
#
_entry.id   AF-A0A2S9FWI6-F1
#
_cell.length_a   1.000
_cell.length_b   1.000
_cell.length_c   1.000
_cell.angle_alpha   90.00
_cell.angle_beta   90.00
_cell.angle_gamma   90.00
#
_symmetry.space_group_name_H-M   'P 1'
#
loop_
_entity.id
_entity.type
_entity.pdbx_description
1 polymer ?
#
loop_
_entity_poly.entity_id
_entity_poly.type
_entity_poly.pdbx_seq_one_letter_code
_entity_poly.pdbx_strand_id
1 'polypeptide(L)'
;RRRPDGLVDPDDTELVAVPAPEPADGEALVRTTYVGMDAAVRAWLDDQPGYLPPVQLGEVIRAAGIGEVIETRCDAYAVGDIVTT
;
A
#
# COMPACT_ATOMS: atom_id res chain seq x y z
N ARG A 1 -12.36 -4.36 9.21
CA ARG A 1 -13.23 -3.16 9.02
C ARG A 1 -13.50 -2.36 10.32
N ARG A 2 -12.72 -2.55 11.38
CA ARG A 2 -12.72 -1.67 12.55
C ARG A 2 -11.30 -1.22 12.83
N ARG A 3 -11.12 -0.25 13.73
CA ARG A 3 -9.78 0.07 14.21
C ARG A 3 -9.38 -0.95 15.29
N PRO A 4 -8.13 -1.44 15.29
CA PRO A 4 -7.67 -2.39 16.29
C PRO A 4 -7.78 -1.83 17.71
N ASP A 5 -8.18 -2.66 18.66
CA ASP A 5 -8.05 -2.39 20.09
C ASP A 5 -6.99 -3.34 20.68
N GLY A 6 -5.83 -2.78 21.06
CA GLY A 6 -4.65 -3.58 21.40
C GLY A 6 -3.97 -4.18 20.17
N LEU A 7 -3.78 -5.51 20.15
CA LEU A 7 -3.14 -6.22 19.04
C LEU A 7 -4.07 -6.28 17.82
N VAL A 8 -3.49 -6.31 16.63
CA VAL A 8 -4.25 -6.46 15.38
C VAL A 8 -4.90 -7.85 15.35
N ASP A 9 -6.16 -7.88 14.98
CA ASP A 9 -6.94 -9.10 14.80
C ASP A 9 -7.43 -9.25 13.34
N PRO A 10 -7.83 -10.47 12.92
CA PRO A 10 -8.28 -10.72 11.55
C PRO A 10 -9.46 -9.85 11.08
N ASP A 11 -10.35 -9.41 11.97
CA ASP A 11 -11.50 -8.57 11.65
C ASP A 11 -11.12 -7.10 11.42
N ASP A 12 -9.91 -6.66 11.79
CA ASP A 12 -9.44 -5.30 11.56
C ASP A 12 -9.19 -5.06 10.07
N THR A 13 -8.72 -6.08 9.38
CA THR A 13 -8.35 -6.04 7.96
C THR A 13 -9.27 -6.89 7.10
N GLU A 14 -9.18 -6.74 5.78
CA GLU A 14 -9.95 -7.54 4.83
C GLU A 14 -9.10 -7.76 3.58
N LEU A 15 -9.11 -9.00 3.06
CA LEU A 15 -8.55 -9.30 1.76
C LEU A 15 -9.61 -9.01 0.69
N VAL A 16 -9.38 -7.98 -0.11
CA VAL A 16 -10.26 -7.58 -1.21
C VAL A 16 -9.55 -7.86 -2.53
N ALA A 17 -10.22 -8.59 -3.43
CA ALA A 17 -9.74 -8.83 -4.78
C ALA A 17 -10.37 -7.83 -5.74
N VAL A 18 -9.54 -7.10 -6.49
CA VAL A 18 -9.95 -6.16 -7.53
C VAL A 18 -9.14 -6.41 -8.81
N PRO A 19 -9.67 -6.04 -9.99
CA PRO A 19 -8.86 -6.01 -11.20
C PRO A 19 -7.65 -5.08 -11.04
N ALA A 20 -6.54 -5.41 -11.67
CA ALA A 20 -5.38 -4.51 -11.71
C ALA A 20 -5.78 -3.19 -12.40
N PRO A 21 -5.38 -2.02 -11.85
CA PRO A 21 -5.67 -0.75 -12.48
C PRO A 21 -4.79 -0.53 -13.71
N GLU A 22 -5.26 0.28 -14.65
CA GLU A 22 -4.43 0.82 -15.73
C GLU A 22 -3.78 2.12 -15.26
N PRO A 23 -2.47 2.34 -15.49
CA PRO A 23 -1.82 3.59 -15.09
C PRO A 23 -2.41 4.78 -15.85
N ALA A 24 -2.61 5.91 -15.17
CA ALA A 24 -2.92 7.18 -15.81
C ALA A 24 -1.65 7.89 -16.32
N ASP A 25 -1.80 9.04 -16.99
CA ASP A 25 -0.66 9.84 -17.43
C ASP A 25 0.22 10.26 -16.24
N GLY A 26 1.51 9.97 -16.31
CA GLY A 26 2.46 10.22 -15.22
C GLY A 26 2.57 9.10 -14.18
N GLU A 27 1.80 8.02 -14.32
CA GLU A 27 1.82 6.87 -13.39
C GLU A 27 2.54 5.65 -13.99
N ALA A 28 2.94 4.73 -13.11
CA ALA A 28 3.43 3.42 -13.46
C ALA A 28 2.72 2.34 -12.63
N LEU A 29 2.38 1.22 -13.26
CA LEU A 29 1.82 0.06 -12.59
C LEU A 29 2.95 -0.85 -12.12
N VAL A 30 3.01 -1.07 -10.81
CA VAL A 30 4.03 -1.89 -10.16
C VAL A 30 3.42 -3.19 -9.67
N ARG A 31 3.99 -4.33 -10.09
CA ARG A 31 3.73 -5.63 -9.49
C ARG A 31 4.55 -5.77 -8.22
N THR A 32 3.93 -5.53 -7.07
CA THR A 32 4.56 -5.73 -5.75
C THR A 32 4.96 -7.20 -5.57
N THR A 33 6.23 -7.44 -5.26
CA THR A 33 6.80 -8.78 -5.01
C THR A 33 7.16 -9.00 -3.55
N TYR A 34 7.43 -7.91 -2.81
CA TYR A 34 7.68 -7.93 -1.37
C TYR A 34 6.94 -6.78 -0.68
N VAL A 35 6.46 -7.04 0.53
CA VAL A 35 5.80 -6.05 1.39
C VAL A 35 6.56 -5.99 2.72
N GLY A 36 6.92 -4.78 3.14
CA GLY A 36 7.56 -4.52 4.43
C GLY A 36 6.57 -4.71 5.57
N MET A 37 7.01 -5.38 6.64
CA MET A 37 6.26 -5.55 7.88
C MET A 37 6.89 -4.70 8.99
N ASP A 38 6.38 -3.49 9.16
CA ASP A 38 6.90 -2.52 10.13
C ASP A 38 5.93 -2.29 11.29
N ALA A 39 6.47 -2.13 12.51
CA ALA A 39 5.67 -1.76 13.67
C ALA A 39 4.92 -0.43 13.50
N ALA A 40 5.44 0.46 12.64
CA ALA A 40 4.78 1.72 12.30
C ALA A 40 3.39 1.53 11.66
N VAL A 41 3.15 0.41 10.95
CA VAL A 41 1.84 0.10 10.36
C VAL A 41 0.76 0.07 11.44
N ARG A 42 1.07 -0.48 12.62
CA ARG A 42 0.14 -0.50 13.76
C ARG A 42 -0.27 0.92 14.18
N ALA A 43 0.67 1.86 14.20
CA ALA A 43 0.38 3.24 14.57
C ALA A 43 -0.51 3.94 13.53
N TRP A 44 -0.35 3.62 12.24
CA TRP A 44 -1.18 4.23 11.18
C TRP A 44 -2.61 3.69 11.13
N LEU A 45 -2.89 2.53 11.74
CA LEU A 45 -4.24 1.99 11.86
C LEU A 45 -5.06 2.69 12.97
N ASP A 46 -4.41 3.39 13.90
CA ASP A 46 -5.07 4.21 14.91
C ASP A 46 -5.46 5.58 14.34
N ASP A 47 -6.62 6.11 14.74
CA ASP A 47 -7.10 7.44 14.32
C ASP A 47 -6.49 8.58 15.14
N GLN A 48 -5.17 8.57 15.29
CA GLN A 48 -4.47 9.54 16.12
C GLN A 48 -3.54 10.41 15.28
N PRO A 49 -3.38 11.70 15.63
CA PRO A 49 -2.42 12.56 14.97
C PRO A 49 -1.01 11.96 15.03
N GLY A 50 -0.38 11.84 13.86
CA GLY A 50 0.99 11.38 13.70
C GLY A 50 1.75 12.21 12.67
N TYR A 51 3.00 11.84 12.40
CA TYR A 51 3.81 12.48 11.34
C TYR A 51 3.28 12.17 9.93
N LEU A 52 2.49 11.11 9.79
CA LEU A 52 1.68 10.82 8.62
C LEU A 52 0.20 10.74 9.02
N PRO A 53 -0.73 11.08 8.10
CA PRO A 53 -2.14 10.84 8.32
C PRO A 53 -2.44 9.34 8.54
N PRO A 54 -3.42 9.02 9.40
CA PRO A 54 -3.84 7.65 9.64
C PRO A 54 -4.51 7.06 8.41
N VAL A 55 -4.36 5.75 8.23
CA VAL A 55 -5.09 4.98 7.22
C VAL A 55 -6.56 4.99 7.61
N GLN A 56 -7.43 5.40 6.68
CA GLN A 56 -8.87 5.44 6.91
C GLN A 56 -9.49 4.06 6.71
N LEU A 57 -10.66 3.84 7.34
CA LEU A 57 -11.39 2.59 7.14
C LEU A 57 -11.79 2.43 5.67
N GLY A 58 -11.43 1.30 5.07
CA GLY A 58 -11.67 1.00 3.67
C GLY A 58 -10.54 1.42 2.72
N GLU A 59 -9.52 2.12 3.21
CA GLU A 59 -8.29 2.37 2.43
C GLU A 59 -7.37 1.15 2.42
N VAL A 60 -6.52 1.08 1.39
CA VAL A 60 -5.42 0.11 1.33
C VAL A 60 -4.44 0.39 2.46
N ILE A 61 -4.04 -0.66 3.18
CA ILE A 61 -3.09 -0.55 4.28
C ILE A 61 -1.74 -0.11 3.73
N ARG A 62 -1.23 1.01 4.25
CA ARG A 62 0.09 1.54 3.90
C ARG A 62 1.19 0.59 4.38
N ALA A 63 2.11 0.27 3.48
CA ALA A 63 3.34 -0.46 3.76
C ALA A 63 4.42 -0.04 2.76
N ALA A 64 5.69 -0.18 3.14
CA ALA A 64 6.79 -0.12 2.18
C ALA A 64 6.77 -1.39 1.31
N GLY A 65 7.30 -1.30 0.09
CA GLY A 65 7.32 -2.44 -0.83
C GLY A 65 8.50 -2.46 -1.78
N ILE A 66 8.71 -3.61 -2.40
CA ILE A 66 9.56 -3.77 -3.58
C ILE A 66 8.69 -4.38 -4.68
N GLY A 67 8.84 -3.89 -5.90
CA GLY A 67 8.10 -4.42 -7.04
C GLY A 67 8.78 -4.15 -8.36
N GLU A 68 8.22 -4.76 -9.40
CA GLU A 68 8.64 -4.60 -10.79
C GLU A 68 7.63 -3.75 -11.54
N VAL A 69 8.09 -2.76 -12.29
CA VAL A 69 7.24 -1.98 -13.19
C VAL A 69 6.78 -2.88 -14.33
N ILE A 70 5.47 -3.12 -14.44
CA ILE A 70 4.88 -4.00 -15.47
C ILE A 70 4.18 -3.21 -16.60
N GLU A 71 3.82 -1.96 -16.34
CA GLU A 71 3.28 -1.01 -17.32
C GLU A 71 3.61 0.41 -16.86
N THR A 72 3.85 1.35 -17.77
CA THR A 72 4.20 2.73 -17.42
C THR A 72 3.70 3.72 -18.46
N ARG A 73 3.20 4.86 -17.98
CA ARG A 73 2.94 6.10 -18.73
C ARG A 73 3.70 7.27 -18.10
N CYS A 74 4.81 6.96 -17.44
CA CYS A 74 5.69 7.88 -16.74
C CYS A 74 7.09 7.80 -17.35
N ASP A 75 7.65 8.94 -17.75
CA ASP A 75 8.99 9.01 -18.37
C ASP A 75 10.13 8.66 -17.40
N ALA A 76 9.85 8.60 -16.10
CA ALA A 76 10.84 8.31 -15.06
C ALA A 76 11.15 6.81 -14.89
N TYR A 77 10.29 5.92 -15.41
CA TYR A 77 10.37 4.48 -15.20
C TYR A 77 10.19 3.70 -16.49
N ALA A 78 10.96 2.62 -16.66
CA ALA A 78 10.83 1.66 -17.75
C ALA A 78 10.18 0.36 -17.25
N VAL A 79 9.47 -0.33 -18.14
CA VAL A 79 8.98 -1.69 -17.86
C VAL A 79 10.16 -2.62 -17.56
N GLY A 80 10.07 -3.37 -16.47
CA GLY A 80 11.12 -4.24 -15.94
C GLY A 80 11.99 -3.61 -14.85
N ASP A 81 11.85 -2.31 -14.57
CA ASP A 81 12.56 -1.66 -13.47
C ASP A 81 12.12 -2.24 -12.11
N ILE A 82 13.09 -2.44 -11.23
CA ILE A 82 12.84 -2.82 -9.84
C ILE A 82 12.89 -1.58 -8.96
N VAL A 83 11.77 -1.29 -8.29
CA VAL A 83 11.57 -0.07 -7.51
C VAL A 83 11.16 -0.36 -6.07
N THR A 84 11.44 0.58 -5.18
CA THR A 84 10.87 0.63 -3.82
C THR A 84 9.65 1.54 -3.82
N THR A 85 8.56 1.11 -3.17
CA THR A 85 7.29 1.86 -3.03
C THR A 85 7.05 2.30 -1.61
#